data_AF-A0A9P7YYQ2-F1
#
_entry.id   AF-A0A9P7YYQ2-F1
#
_cell.length_a   1.000
_cell.length_b   1.000
_cell.length_c   1.000
_cell.angle_alpha   90.00
_cell.angle_beta   90.00
_cell.angle_gamma   90.00
#
_symmetry.space_group_name_H-M   'P 1'
#
loop_
_entity.id
_entity.type
_entity.pdbx_description
1 polymer ?
#
loop_
_entity_poly.entity_id
_entity_poly.type
_entity_poly.pdbx_seq_one_letter_code
_entity_poly.pdbx_strand_id
1 'polypeptide(L)'
;MTDFGHTMRKTLLLFLTLGFYKPFRPKLYLNFKKLDLQCLTDFRAVSWCDHALVDSIPPYNAIVQHFSDELRALLSAHMAVHFTAQDIFETICTQACVGCGEFGPLLDMFTAHRYCNPCVAYSDNSLSMTSDVIEHPGAIL
;
A
#
# COMPACT_ATOMS: atom_id res chain seq x y z
N MET A 1 -12.90 -10.97 -8.58
CA MET A 1 -11.99 -11.83 -7.79
C MET A 1 -11.90 -11.33 -6.33
N THR A 2 -13.04 -11.18 -5.64
CA THR A 2 -13.13 -10.59 -4.28
C THR A 2 -13.45 -11.62 -3.19
N ASP A 3 -13.65 -12.90 -3.55
CA ASP A 3 -14.10 -13.95 -2.62
C ASP A 3 -12.98 -14.54 -1.76
N PHE A 4 -11.72 -14.36 -2.17
CA PHE A 4 -10.57 -14.97 -1.49
C PHE A 4 -10.25 -14.29 -0.15
N GLY A 5 -10.37 -12.95 -0.08
CA GLY A 5 -10.09 -12.18 1.14
C GLY A 5 -11.12 -12.42 2.25
N HIS A 6 -12.41 -12.51 1.91
CA HIS A 6 -13.46 -12.76 2.89
C HIS A 6 -13.45 -14.21 3.40
N THR A 7 -13.19 -15.18 2.51
CA THR A 7 -13.00 -16.58 2.89
C THR A 7 -11.75 -16.76 3.77
N MET A 8 -10.63 -16.11 3.43
CA MET A 8 -9.41 -16.14 4.26
C MET A 8 -9.61 -15.48 5.63
N ARG A 9 -10.33 -14.35 5.74
CA ARG A 9 -10.65 -13.72 7.04
C ARG A 9 -11.40 -14.68 7.97
N LYS A 10 -12.38 -15.43 7.46
CA LYS A 10 -13.15 -16.41 8.25
C LYS A 10 -12.35 -17.68 8.56
N THR A 11 -11.60 -18.19 7.58
CA THR A 11 -10.77 -19.38 7.76
C THR A 11 -9.59 -19.12 8.72
N LEU A 12 -8.98 -17.93 8.67
CA LEU A 12 -7.87 -17.56 9.56
C LEU A 12 -8.35 -17.33 11.00
N LEU A 13 -9.52 -16.71 11.20
CA LEU A 13 -10.15 -16.61 12.53
C LEU A 13 -10.43 -18.01 13.14
N LEU A 14 -10.81 -18.99 12.31
CA LEU A 14 -11.00 -20.39 12.74
C LEU A 14 -9.68 -21.10 13.11
N PHE A 15 -8.57 -20.77 12.45
CA PHE A 15 -7.25 -21.31 12.80
C PHE A 15 -6.65 -20.66 14.07
N LEU A 16 -7.02 -19.41 14.38
CA LEU A 16 -6.51 -18.67 15.53
C LEU A 16 -7.31 -18.94 16.83
N THR A 17 -8.61 -19.22 16.76
CA THR A 17 -9.45 -19.48 17.94
C THR A 17 -9.19 -20.85 18.59
N LEU A 18 -8.63 -21.80 17.84
CA LEU A 18 -8.40 -23.17 18.33
C LEU A 18 -7.03 -23.38 19.03
N GLY A 19 -6.22 -22.35 19.22
CA GLY A 19 -5.09 -22.40 20.17
C GLY A 19 -3.99 -23.44 19.87
N PHE A 20 -3.88 -23.94 18.63
CA PHE A 20 -2.81 -24.86 18.22
C PHE A 20 -1.91 -24.21 17.17
N TYR A 21 -0.97 -23.34 17.57
CA TYR A 21 0.06 -22.84 16.64
C TYR A 21 1.43 -23.46 16.93
N LYS A 22 1.72 -24.51 16.16
CA LYS A 22 3.04 -25.14 15.97
C LYS A 22 3.99 -24.17 15.23
N PRO A 23 5.32 -24.37 15.33
CA PRO A 23 6.31 -23.58 14.59
C PRO A 23 6.07 -23.72 13.09
N PHE A 24 5.66 -22.63 12.46
CA PHE A 24 5.06 -22.60 11.14
C PHE A 24 6.11 -22.60 10.02
N ARG A 25 5.88 -23.41 8.97
CA ARG A 25 6.85 -23.78 7.92
C ARG A 25 7.03 -22.67 6.85
N PRO A 26 8.21 -22.58 6.19
CA PRO A 26 8.57 -21.52 5.22
C PRO A 26 7.77 -21.48 3.90
N LYS A 27 6.86 -22.44 3.64
CA LYS A 27 6.07 -22.45 2.38
C LYS A 27 4.95 -21.42 2.33
N LEU A 28 4.58 -20.79 3.45
CA LEU A 28 3.51 -19.79 3.49
C LEU A 28 3.97 -18.41 2.99
N TYR A 29 5.29 -18.12 3.04
CA TYR A 29 5.89 -16.87 2.56
C TYR A 29 5.48 -16.52 1.12
N LEU A 30 5.29 -17.53 0.25
CA LEU A 30 4.94 -17.31 -1.15
C LEU A 30 3.53 -16.73 -1.35
N ASN A 31 2.60 -16.97 -0.41
CA ASN A 31 1.23 -16.47 -0.51
C ASN A 31 1.10 -15.01 -0.02
N PHE A 32 1.93 -14.59 0.93
CA PHE A 32 1.85 -13.24 1.50
C PHE A 32 2.20 -12.13 0.50
N LYS A 33 3.04 -12.42 -0.50
CA LYS A 33 3.34 -11.46 -1.58
C LYS A 33 2.12 -11.07 -2.42
N LYS A 34 1.07 -11.90 -2.42
CA LYS A 34 -0.17 -11.67 -3.17
C LYS A 34 -1.30 -11.13 -2.29
N LEU A 35 -1.07 -10.98 -0.98
CA LEU A 35 -2.05 -10.39 -0.09
C LEU A 35 -2.06 -8.88 -0.25
N ASP A 36 -3.25 -8.32 -0.08
CA ASP A 36 -3.43 -6.89 0.01
C ASP A 36 -2.80 -6.32 1.30
N LEU A 37 -2.54 -5.01 1.28
CA LEU A 37 -1.91 -4.30 2.39
C LEU A 37 -2.74 -4.38 3.68
N GLN A 38 -4.07 -4.43 3.59
CA GLN A 38 -4.92 -4.58 4.76
C GLN A 38 -4.70 -5.94 5.43
N CYS A 39 -4.74 -7.03 4.66
CA CYS A 39 -4.50 -8.38 5.16
C CYS A 39 -3.09 -8.53 5.76
N LEU A 40 -2.07 -7.94 5.14
CA LEU A 40 -0.71 -7.95 5.69
C LEU A 40 -0.62 -7.19 7.02
N THR A 41 -1.25 -6.02 7.09
CA THR A 41 -1.29 -5.20 8.32
C THR A 41 -2.04 -5.91 9.44
N ASP A 42 -3.18 -6.51 9.13
CA ASP A 42 -3.98 -7.27 10.09
C ASP A 42 -3.15 -8.46 10.62
N PHE A 43 -2.52 -9.23 9.72
CA PHE A 43 -1.71 -10.39 10.08
C PHE A 43 -0.52 -9.99 10.98
N ARG A 44 0.13 -8.87 10.67
CA ARG A 44 1.22 -8.30 11.47
C ARG A 44 0.80 -8.00 12.91
N ALA A 45 -0.47 -7.68 13.16
CA ALA A 45 -1.00 -7.34 14.48
C ALA A 45 -1.44 -8.56 15.31
N VAL A 46 -1.53 -9.75 14.73
CA VAL A 46 -2.07 -10.95 15.41
C VAL A 46 -1.07 -11.56 16.39
N SER A 47 0.20 -11.71 15.99
CA SER A 47 1.23 -12.33 16.83
C SER A 47 2.63 -11.81 16.52
N TRP A 48 3.57 -12.03 17.43
CA TRP A 48 4.99 -11.71 17.21
C TRP A 48 5.61 -12.48 16.05
N CYS A 49 5.22 -13.75 15.85
CA CYS A 49 5.71 -14.57 14.75
C CYS A 49 5.20 -14.04 13.40
N ASP A 50 3.93 -13.66 13.36
CA ASP A 50 3.28 -13.11 12.17
C ASP A 50 3.83 -11.72 11.86
N HIS A 51 4.10 -10.92 12.88
CA HIS A 51 4.79 -9.65 12.76
C HIS A 51 6.17 -9.81 12.12
N ALA A 52 7.01 -10.72 12.64
CA ALA A 52 8.32 -11.00 12.07
C ALA A 52 8.25 -11.55 10.64
N LEU A 53 7.23 -12.34 10.32
CA LEU A 53 7.02 -12.86 8.98
C LEU A 53 6.63 -11.75 7.99
N VAL A 54 5.70 -10.86 8.36
CA VAL A 54 5.29 -9.73 7.50
C VAL A 54 6.46 -8.76 7.31
N ASP A 55 7.23 -8.47 8.36
CA ASP A 55 8.41 -7.61 8.26
C ASP A 55 9.53 -8.21 7.38
N SER A 56 9.53 -9.55 7.18
CA SER A 56 10.45 -10.21 6.24
C SER A 56 10.09 -10.01 4.75
N ILE A 57 8.95 -9.36 4.45
CA ILE A 57 8.51 -9.04 3.09
C ILE A 57 9.10 -7.68 2.72
N PRO A 58 10.12 -7.62 1.83
CA PRO A 58 10.83 -6.37 1.55
C PRO A 58 9.94 -5.21 1.08
N PRO A 59 8.99 -5.38 0.12
CA PRO A 59 8.17 -4.26 -0.33
C PRO A 59 7.27 -3.72 0.79
N TYR A 60 6.70 -4.61 1.62
CA TYR A 60 5.88 -4.17 2.76
C TYR A 60 6.71 -3.43 3.80
N ASN A 61 7.87 -3.98 4.17
CA ASN A 61 8.76 -3.37 5.15
C ASN A 61 9.27 -1.99 4.68
N ALA A 62 9.60 -1.84 3.38
CA ALA A 62 9.99 -0.56 2.82
C ALA A 62 8.86 0.48 2.92
N ILE A 63 7.61 0.09 2.66
CA ILE A 63 6.44 0.96 2.82
C ILE A 63 6.29 1.39 4.29
N VAL A 64 6.38 0.44 5.25
CA VAL A 64 6.28 0.78 6.68
C VAL A 64 7.40 1.71 7.14
N GLN A 65 8.60 1.58 6.59
CA GLN A 65 9.76 2.38 6.99
C GLN A 65 9.79 3.78 6.39
N HIS A 66 9.34 3.93 5.14
CA HIS A 66 9.51 5.18 4.39
C HIS A 66 8.20 5.89 4.07
N PHE A 67 7.08 5.17 4.10
CA PHE A 67 5.77 5.64 3.66
C PHE A 67 4.67 5.25 4.68
N SER A 68 4.99 5.35 5.97
CA SER A 68 4.09 4.94 7.05
C SER A 68 2.82 5.77 7.11
N ASP A 69 2.91 7.06 6.79
CA ASP A 69 1.77 7.98 6.83
C ASP A 69 0.80 7.70 5.67
N GLU A 70 1.36 7.38 4.50
CA GLU A 70 0.66 6.95 3.30
C GLU A 70 -0.04 5.60 3.53
N LEU A 71 0.67 4.62 4.10
CA LEU A 71 0.08 3.34 4.49
C LEU A 71 -1.09 3.55 5.47
N ARG A 72 -0.92 4.44 6.46
CA ARG A 72 -1.98 4.78 7.39
C ARG A 72 -3.18 5.44 6.70
N ALA A 73 -2.95 6.33 5.73
CA ALA A 73 -4.01 6.96 4.95
C ALA A 73 -4.77 5.94 4.09
N LEU A 74 -4.07 4.98 3.47
CA LEU A 74 -4.69 3.90 2.71
C LEU A 74 -5.55 2.99 3.60
N LEU A 75 -5.08 2.66 4.81
CA LEU A 75 -5.81 1.86 5.77
C LEU A 75 -7.06 2.60 6.29
N SER A 76 -6.93 3.88 6.64
CA SER A 76 -8.04 4.68 7.16
C SER A 76 -9.10 4.98 6.10
N ALA A 77 -8.69 5.14 4.83
CA ALA A 77 -9.60 5.28 3.71
C ALA A 77 -10.21 3.94 3.24
N HIS A 78 -9.88 2.82 3.89
CA HIS A 78 -10.26 1.46 3.48
C HIS A 78 -9.82 1.08 2.05
N MET A 79 -8.78 1.73 1.53
CA MET A 79 -8.26 1.51 0.18
C MET A 79 -7.15 0.45 0.13
N ALA A 80 -6.53 0.14 1.28
CA ALA A 80 -5.47 -0.85 1.39
C ALA A 80 -5.85 -2.26 0.92
N VAL A 81 -7.14 -2.59 0.82
CA VAL A 81 -7.64 -3.87 0.29
C VAL A 81 -7.48 -4.01 -1.23
N HIS A 82 -7.25 -2.91 -1.94
CA HIS A 82 -7.15 -2.88 -3.40
C HIS A 82 -5.73 -3.03 -3.93
N PHE A 83 -4.72 -2.93 -3.05
CA PHE A 83 -3.32 -2.90 -3.45
C PHE A 83 -2.53 -3.96 -2.70
N THR A 84 -1.66 -4.66 -3.42
CA THR A 84 -0.60 -5.44 -2.79
C THR A 84 0.55 -4.54 -2.37
N ALA A 85 1.41 -5.03 -1.48
CA ALA A 85 2.63 -4.32 -1.12
C ALA A 85 3.54 -4.09 -2.34
N GLN A 86 3.53 -5.00 -3.32
CA GLN A 86 4.33 -4.87 -4.53
C GLN A 86 3.81 -3.74 -5.43
N ASP A 87 2.49 -3.62 -5.62
CA ASP A 87 1.89 -2.58 -6.46
C ASP A 87 2.29 -1.18 -5.97
N ILE A 88 2.10 -0.93 -4.66
CA ILE A 88 2.46 0.36 -4.06
C ILE A 88 3.98 0.59 -4.13
N PHE A 89 4.78 -0.42 -3.86
CA PHE A 89 6.24 -0.30 -3.91
C PHE A 89 6.72 0.06 -5.32
N GLU A 90 6.18 -0.57 -6.36
CA GLU A 90 6.50 -0.26 -7.76
C GLU A 90 6.08 1.17 -8.12
N THR A 91 4.88 1.60 -7.73
CA THR A 91 4.42 2.98 -7.96
C THR A 91 5.32 4.01 -7.28
N ILE A 92 5.79 3.71 -6.07
CA ILE A 92 6.69 4.61 -5.34
C ILE A 92 8.06 4.68 -6.01
N CYS A 93 8.59 3.53 -6.46
CA CYS A 93 9.90 3.46 -7.13
C CYS A 93 9.89 4.01 -8.56
N THR A 94 8.75 3.94 -9.25
CA THR A 94 8.59 4.56 -10.57
C THR A 94 8.50 6.08 -10.41
N GLN A 95 9.01 6.81 -11.40
CA GLN A 95 8.92 8.27 -11.45
C GLN A 95 8.13 8.76 -12.66
N ALA A 96 7.66 7.84 -13.50
CA ALA A 96 6.98 8.15 -14.75
C ALA A 96 5.48 8.40 -14.52
N CYS A 97 4.96 9.38 -15.23
CA CYS A 97 3.55 9.69 -15.33
C CYS A 97 2.84 8.62 -16.15
N VAL A 98 1.69 8.15 -15.68
CA VAL A 98 0.90 7.12 -16.39
C VAL A 98 0.34 7.64 -17.72
N GLY A 99 0.00 8.93 -17.78
CA GLY A 99 -0.54 9.56 -18.99
C GLY A 99 0.47 9.74 -20.12
N CYS A 100 1.65 10.31 -19.83
CA CYS A 100 2.63 10.70 -20.86
C CYS A 100 4.01 10.05 -20.75
N GLY A 101 4.31 9.31 -19.68
CA GLY A 101 5.62 8.70 -19.43
C GLY A 101 6.70 9.64 -18.87
N GLU A 102 6.49 10.96 -18.91
CA GLU A 102 7.40 11.96 -18.34
C GLU A 102 7.40 11.94 -16.81
N PHE A 103 8.30 12.69 -16.17
CA PHE A 103 8.36 12.76 -14.70
C PHE A 103 7.01 13.17 -14.07
N GLY A 104 6.47 12.31 -13.19
CA GLY A 104 5.22 12.47 -12.46
C GLY A 104 5.46 12.78 -10.97
N PRO A 105 5.57 14.07 -10.58
CA PRO A 105 5.78 14.46 -9.19
C PRO A 105 4.59 14.16 -8.29
N LEU A 106 3.36 14.11 -8.84
CA LEU A 106 2.16 13.86 -8.05
C LEU A 106 1.89 12.36 -7.98
N LEU A 107 1.76 11.82 -6.77
CA LEU A 107 1.36 10.44 -6.53
C LEU A 107 -0.09 10.43 -6.00
N ASP A 108 -1.00 9.87 -6.80
CA ASP A 108 -2.35 9.57 -6.36
C ASP A 108 -2.36 8.24 -5.60
N MET A 109 -2.53 8.33 -4.28
CA MET A 109 -2.57 7.16 -3.40
C MET A 109 -3.83 6.30 -3.62
N PHE A 110 -4.93 6.87 -4.10
CA PHE A 110 -6.18 6.11 -4.30
C PHE A 110 -6.12 5.20 -5.51
N THR A 111 -5.31 5.55 -6.51
CA THR A 111 -5.13 4.74 -7.71
C THR A 111 -3.75 4.11 -7.81
N ALA A 112 -2.83 4.46 -6.91
CA ALA A 112 -1.42 4.08 -6.96
C ALA A 112 -0.78 4.43 -8.32
N HIS A 113 -1.03 5.65 -8.80
CA HIS A 113 -0.49 6.15 -10.06
C HIS A 113 0.18 7.50 -9.88
N ARG A 114 1.21 7.73 -10.69
CA ARG A 114 1.87 9.03 -10.78
C ARG A 114 1.37 9.83 -11.96
N TYR A 115 1.23 11.13 -11.76
CA TYR A 115 0.80 12.08 -12.76
C TYR A 115 1.72 13.30 -12.81
N CYS A 116 1.95 13.82 -14.00
CA CYS A 116 2.59 15.11 -14.18
C CYS A 116 1.56 16.24 -14.10
N ASN A 117 2.00 17.44 -13.71
CA ASN A 117 1.12 18.59 -13.57
C ASN A 117 0.27 18.88 -14.83
N PRO A 118 0.82 18.76 -16.06
CA PRO A 118 0.02 18.86 -17.28
C PRO A 118 -1.07 17.79 -17.37
N CYS A 119 -0.76 16.51 -17.17
CA CYS A 119 -1.74 15.44 -17.29
C CYS A 119 -2.90 15.58 -16.29
N VAL A 120 -2.63 16.10 -15.09
CA VAL A 120 -3.67 16.41 -14.09
C VAL A 120 -4.52 17.61 -14.54
N ALA A 121 -3.90 18.65 -15.08
CA ALA A 121 -4.60 19.85 -15.52
C ALA A 121 -5.50 19.62 -16.75
N TYR A 122 -5.13 18.70 -17.64
CA TYR A 122 -5.88 18.38 -18.86
C TYR A 122 -6.87 17.23 -18.69
N SER A 123 -6.84 16.49 -17.57
CA SER A 123 -7.87 15.49 -17.31
C SER A 123 -9.17 16.19 -16.92
N ASP A 124 -10.19 16.10 -17.78
CA ASP A 124 -11.57 16.60 -17.52
C ASP A 124 -12.26 15.93 -16.31
N ASN A 125 -11.57 15.01 -15.62
CA ASN A 125 -12.05 14.35 -14.42
C ASN A 125 -11.38 14.98 -13.18
N SER A 126 -12.12 15.86 -12.52
CA SER A 126 -11.72 16.64 -11.35
C SER A 126 -11.11 15.80 -10.22
N LEU A 127 -9.78 15.66 -10.20
CA LEU A 127 -9.05 15.46 -8.94
C LEU A 127 -8.77 16.84 -8.34
N SER A 128 -9.84 17.55 -7.98
CA SER A 128 -9.76 18.75 -7.15
C SER A 128 -9.51 18.33 -5.70
N MET A 129 -8.28 17.98 -5.37
CA MET A 129 -7.73 18.48 -4.12
C MET A 129 -6.74 19.57 -4.50
N THR A 130 -7.24 20.80 -4.49
CA THR A 130 -6.40 21.99 -4.49
C THR A 130 -5.43 21.86 -3.32
N SER A 131 -4.15 21.62 -3.60
CA SER A 131 -3.11 21.97 -2.65
C SER A 131 -3.02 23.49 -2.64
N ASP A 132 -3.86 24.11 -1.82
CA ASP A 132 -3.36 25.28 -1.11
C ASP A 132 -2.15 24.79 -0.30
N VAL A 133 -1.02 25.53 -0.42
CA VAL A 133 0.28 25.34 0.26
C VAL A 133 1.20 24.32 -0.46
N ILE A 134 2.31 24.71 -1.13
CA ILE A 134 3.38 25.63 -0.72
C ILE A 134 3.80 26.54 -1.90
N GLU A 135 3.31 27.78 -1.94
CA GLU A 135 4.12 28.89 -2.44
C GLU A 135 5.11 29.25 -1.31
N HIS A 136 6.40 29.06 -1.55
CA HIS A 136 7.41 29.81 -0.81
C HIS A 136 7.72 31.08 -1.62
N PRO A 137 7.39 32.29 -1.11
CA PRO A 137 7.92 33.50 -1.66
C PRO A 137 9.38 33.67 -1.19
N GLY A 138 10.31 33.66 -2.15
CA GLY A 138 11.58 34.37 -2.04
C GLY A 138 12.73 33.66 -1.31
N ALA A 139 13.78 33.37 -2.06
CA ALA A 139 15.14 33.65 -1.63
C ALA A 139 15.94 34.20 -2.82
N ILE A 140 16.08 35.51 -2.82
CA ILE A 140 17.12 36.25 -3.53
C ILE A 140 18.47 35.77 -2.98
N LEU A 141 19.37 35.32 -3.87
CA LEU A 141 20.77 35.75 -3.98
C LEU A 141 21.36 35.17 -5.28
#